data_AF-A0A1H6S6S0-F1
#
_entry.id   AF-A0A1H6S6S0-F1
#
_cell.length_a   1.000
_cell.length_b   1.000
_cell.length_c   1.000
_cell.angle_alpha   90.00
_cell.angle_beta   90.00
_cell.angle_gamma   90.00
#
_symmetry.space_group_name_H-M   'P 1'
#
loop_
_entity.id
_entity.type
_entity.pdbx_description
1 polymer ?
#
loop_
_entity_poly.entity_id
_entity_poly.type
_entity_poly.pdbx_seq_one_letter_code
_entity_poly.pdbx_strand_id
1 'polypeptide(L)'
;MSLHPARVFAALNAVRPPDQAFPVMDKAVVVGGSVAGMLAARVLSDHAESVVVIDRDDLHGTGGRPGVPQGTQLHALLPGGFLQLERLFPGFREEALARGAVEAPPPARRNYLDGRLKVVVPGDADSLAGSRPLLESLIRQQVLRLPNVKTITARATGLVFDGAATTGVRYDVGGAAGVEHADLVVDAMGRSSRLSEWLEEAGWERPAMRRMTVNLNYATALFRRREAHPEHAVVLALNSPRVSSDVAGAAFFAIEDGRWMAMMAGYGDNRPGRTAEDFVRRLREQFPPDFAEVADSEMLGDVQTYRHADSRRRDFQALTRLPAGLVSVGDAVASFNPVYGQGITAAALHAACLSSYLRPGPDLGIPAREFFALQKVVVDVAWSMSTSADLALPHVDGPYPRGYRLSSWVSQQIVTATITDVATARRFNEVVSMQEHPRSLASPRVILGALRANWRAR
;
A
#
# COMPACT_ATOMS: atom_id res chain seq x y z
N MET A 1 28.66 2.10 -12.12
CA MET A 1 27.81 1.04 -12.73
C MET A 1 26.45 1.10 -12.05
N SER A 2 25.36 1.34 -12.78
CA SER A 2 24.03 1.32 -12.18
C SER A 2 23.74 -0.10 -11.67
N LEU A 3 23.42 -0.23 -10.38
CA LEU A 3 23.04 -1.51 -9.80
C LEU A 3 21.76 -2.01 -10.48
N HIS A 4 21.71 -3.32 -10.75
CA HIS A 4 20.55 -3.94 -11.38
C HIS A 4 19.29 -3.75 -10.51
N PRO A 5 18.11 -3.36 -11.05
CA PRO A 5 16.92 -3.02 -10.25
C PRO A 5 16.50 -4.07 -9.23
N ALA A 6 16.60 -5.37 -9.58
CA ALA A 6 16.29 -6.45 -8.64
C ALA A 6 17.22 -6.48 -7.42
N ARG A 7 18.51 -6.12 -7.57
CA ARG A 7 19.46 -6.03 -6.44
C ARG A 7 19.15 -4.82 -5.57
N VAL A 8 18.80 -3.68 -6.18
CA VAL A 8 18.35 -2.48 -5.46
C VAL A 8 17.09 -2.79 -4.66
N PHE A 9 16.10 -3.43 -5.27
CA PHE A 9 14.85 -3.81 -4.61
C PHE A 9 15.08 -4.77 -3.43
N ALA A 10 15.97 -5.77 -3.60
CA ALA A 10 16.35 -6.68 -2.51
C ALA A 10 17.08 -5.93 -1.39
N ALA A 11 17.99 -5.01 -1.71
CA ALA A 11 18.67 -4.19 -0.72
C ALA A 11 17.70 -3.31 0.07
N LEU A 12 16.74 -2.66 -0.60
CA LEU A 12 15.67 -1.88 0.04
C LEU A 12 14.80 -2.77 0.94
N ASN A 13 14.50 -3.98 0.51
CA ASN A 13 13.83 -5.00 1.32
C ASN A 13 14.70 -5.55 2.47
N ALA A 14 15.97 -5.18 2.57
CA ALA A 14 16.86 -5.57 3.67
C ALA A 14 17.20 -4.40 4.61
N VAL A 15 16.82 -3.17 4.28
CA VAL A 15 17.08 -1.98 5.10
C VAL A 15 16.54 -2.18 6.52
N ARG A 16 17.31 -1.71 7.49
CA ARG A 16 16.94 -1.62 8.91
C ARG A 16 17.14 -0.18 9.37
N PRO A 17 16.33 0.32 10.32
CA PRO A 17 16.68 1.53 11.05
C PRO A 17 18.10 1.40 11.62
N PRO A 18 18.83 2.51 11.75
CA PRO A 18 20.10 2.49 12.46
C PRO A 18 19.91 2.21 13.95
N ASP A 19 20.94 1.63 14.57
CA ASP A 19 20.92 1.32 16.01
C ASP A 19 20.90 2.58 16.88
N GLN A 20 21.44 3.69 16.35
CA GLN A 20 21.46 5.01 16.98
C GLN A 20 21.10 6.07 15.95
N ALA A 21 20.40 7.12 16.40
CA ALA A 21 20.16 8.30 15.58
C ALA A 21 21.48 9.03 15.28
N PHE A 22 21.63 9.49 14.05
CA PHE A 22 22.74 10.34 13.59
C PHE A 22 22.14 11.49 12.77
N PRO A 23 21.79 12.59 13.42
CA PRO A 23 21.27 13.76 12.72
C PRO A 23 22.26 14.24 11.64
N VAL A 24 21.76 14.40 10.42
CA VAL A 24 22.47 14.98 9.26
C VAL A 24 21.83 16.30 8.82
N MET A 25 20.79 16.74 9.54
CA MET A 25 20.06 17.99 9.33
C MET A 25 19.44 18.46 10.65
N ASP A 26 19.14 19.75 10.75
CA ASP A 26 18.56 20.34 11.96
C ASP A 26 17.05 20.07 12.00
N LYS A 27 16.36 20.27 10.87
CA LYS A 27 14.90 20.15 10.82
C LYS A 27 14.36 19.57 9.53
N ALA A 28 13.48 18.58 9.67
CA ALA A 28 12.67 18.06 8.57
C ALA A 28 11.18 18.35 8.78
N VAL A 29 10.47 18.65 7.68
CA VAL A 29 9.02 18.83 7.68
C VAL A 29 8.35 17.77 6.82
N VAL A 30 7.36 17.06 7.38
CA VAL A 30 6.52 16.11 6.65
C VAL A 30 5.13 16.72 6.47
N VAL A 31 4.69 16.84 5.22
CA VAL A 31 3.37 17.39 4.90
C VAL A 31 2.39 16.23 4.65
N GLY A 32 1.50 16.01 5.60
CA GLY A 32 0.52 14.92 5.63
C GLY A 32 0.95 13.79 6.56
N GLY A 33 0.14 13.54 7.59
CA GLY A 33 0.27 12.45 8.57
C GLY A 33 -0.43 11.17 8.15
N SER A 34 -0.41 10.83 6.86
CA SER A 34 -0.84 9.51 6.36
C SER A 34 0.14 8.41 6.79
N VAL A 35 -0.13 7.13 6.50
CA VAL A 35 0.85 6.05 6.73
C VAL A 35 2.20 6.39 6.12
N ALA A 36 2.25 6.87 4.87
CA ALA A 36 3.50 7.23 4.22
C ALA A 36 4.23 8.37 4.96
N GLY A 37 3.48 9.36 5.45
CA GLY A 37 4.05 10.48 6.22
C GLY A 37 4.57 10.05 7.59
N MET A 38 3.84 9.19 8.29
CA MET A 38 4.29 8.64 9.57
C MET A 38 5.55 7.77 9.41
N LEU A 39 5.60 6.93 8.36
CA LEU A 39 6.80 6.13 8.09
C LEU A 39 7.99 6.99 7.64
N ALA A 40 7.75 8.09 6.91
CA ALA A 40 8.78 9.07 6.60
C ALA A 40 9.27 9.78 7.88
N ALA A 41 8.36 10.23 8.74
CA ALA A 41 8.70 10.87 10.02
C ALA A 41 9.50 9.93 10.94
N ARG A 42 9.15 8.63 10.99
CA ARG A 42 9.93 7.60 11.69
C ARG A 42 11.36 7.50 11.17
N VAL A 43 11.57 7.57 9.86
CA VAL A 43 12.93 7.52 9.31
C VAL A 43 13.66 8.83 9.60
N LEU A 44 13.00 9.97 9.40
CA LEU A 44 13.59 11.29 9.65
C LEU A 44 13.96 11.50 11.11
N SER A 45 13.28 10.87 12.07
CA SER A 45 13.64 10.98 13.49
C SER A 45 15.06 10.46 13.79
N ASP A 46 15.60 9.59 12.94
CA ASP A 46 16.97 9.08 13.08
C ASP A 46 18.01 10.00 12.40
N HIS A 47 17.55 10.93 11.55
CA HIS A 47 18.39 11.72 10.65
C HIS A 47 18.23 13.24 10.82
N ALA A 48 17.29 13.71 11.64
CA ALA A 48 17.05 15.13 11.91
C ALA A 48 16.97 15.39 13.42
N GLU A 49 17.47 16.54 13.87
CA GLU A 49 17.31 16.94 15.29
C GLU A 49 15.86 17.18 15.66
N SER A 50 15.04 17.69 14.72
CA SER A 50 13.60 17.89 14.90
C SER A 50 12.83 17.50 13.63
N VAL A 51 11.71 16.79 13.81
CA VAL A 51 10.77 16.46 12.74
C VAL A 51 9.42 17.10 13.04
N VAL A 52 8.86 17.85 12.09
CA VAL A 52 7.53 18.45 12.23
C VAL A 52 6.58 17.85 11.20
N VAL A 53 5.48 17.25 11.66
CA VAL A 53 4.41 16.74 10.79
C VAL A 53 3.28 17.75 10.75
N ILE A 54 2.95 18.22 9.56
CA ILE A 54 1.83 19.14 9.31
C ILE A 54 0.67 18.37 8.68
N ASP A 55 -0.48 18.31 9.34
CA ASP A 55 -1.70 17.71 8.80
C ASP A 55 -2.93 18.53 9.17
N ARG A 56 -3.95 18.52 8.30
CA ARG A 56 -5.22 19.20 8.57
C ARG A 56 -6.06 18.49 9.64
N ASP A 57 -5.88 17.18 9.80
CA ASP A 57 -6.57 16.41 10.81
C ASP A 57 -5.72 16.38 12.10
N ASP A 58 -6.38 16.29 13.25
CA ASP A 58 -5.70 16.04 14.51
C ASP A 58 -5.08 14.62 14.52
N LEU A 59 -3.76 14.56 14.72
CA LEU A 59 -2.99 13.32 14.75
C LEU A 59 -3.01 12.64 16.13
N HIS A 60 -3.43 13.32 17.19
CA HIS A 60 -3.54 12.73 18.53
C HIS A 60 -4.87 11.97 18.74
N GLY A 61 -5.89 12.22 17.91
CA GLY A 61 -7.18 11.54 17.97
C GLY A 61 -7.11 10.04 17.62
N THR A 62 -8.03 9.25 18.17
CA THR A 62 -8.11 7.78 18.02
C THR A 62 -9.18 7.30 17.02
N GLY A 63 -9.86 8.21 16.33
CA GLY A 63 -10.98 7.89 15.42
C GLY A 63 -10.64 7.83 13.93
N GLY A 64 -11.65 7.47 13.13
CA GLY A 64 -11.59 7.54 11.66
C GLY A 64 -11.36 8.97 11.20
N ARG A 65 -10.41 9.15 10.27
CA ARG A 65 -9.99 10.48 9.80
C ARG A 65 -10.74 10.88 8.52
N PRO A 66 -11.34 12.07 8.47
CA PRO A 66 -11.94 12.59 7.23
C PRO A 66 -10.94 12.64 6.06
N GLY A 67 -9.64 12.81 6.36
CA GLY A 67 -8.57 12.78 5.37
C GLY A 67 -8.25 11.41 4.76
N VAL A 68 -8.84 10.31 5.26
CA VAL A 68 -8.60 8.94 4.77
C VAL A 68 -9.93 8.31 4.32
N PRO A 69 -10.45 8.63 3.12
CA PRO A 69 -11.73 8.11 2.62
C PRO A 69 -11.80 6.58 2.51
N GLN A 70 -10.65 5.91 2.53
CA GLN A 70 -10.50 4.46 2.46
C GLN A 70 -10.49 3.79 3.84
N GLY A 71 -10.55 4.54 4.94
CA GLY A 71 -10.41 4.01 6.30
C GLY A 71 -11.49 3.00 6.70
N THR A 72 -12.63 2.99 6.01
CA THR A 72 -13.76 2.08 6.24
C THR A 72 -13.71 0.81 5.40
N GLN A 73 -12.72 0.67 4.50
CA GLN A 73 -12.64 -0.44 3.57
C GLN A 73 -11.72 -1.55 4.12
N LEU A 74 -12.05 -2.79 3.76
CA LEU A 74 -11.21 -3.94 4.07
C LEU A 74 -9.80 -3.75 3.53
N HIS A 75 -8.80 -3.97 4.38
CA HIS A 75 -7.40 -3.81 4.01
C HIS A 75 -6.58 -5.02 4.44
N ALA A 76 -5.92 -5.66 3.48
CA ALA A 76 -4.96 -6.71 3.75
C ALA A 76 -3.57 -6.09 3.88
N LEU A 77 -2.99 -6.14 5.08
CA LEU A 77 -1.57 -5.84 5.24
C LEU A 77 -0.77 -6.99 4.64
N LEU A 78 -0.12 -6.74 3.50
CA LEU A 78 0.72 -7.75 2.86
C LEU A 78 1.91 -8.10 3.75
N PRO A 79 2.37 -9.37 3.76
CA PRO A 79 3.51 -9.79 4.56
C PRO A 79 4.76 -8.93 4.40
N GLY A 80 5.07 -8.45 3.19
CA GLY A 80 6.21 -7.55 2.98
C GLY A 80 6.06 -6.21 3.70
N GLY A 81 4.86 -5.62 3.70
CA GLY A 81 4.57 -4.41 4.46
C GLY A 81 4.68 -4.64 5.97
N PHE A 82 4.12 -5.75 6.45
CA PHE A 82 4.23 -6.16 7.84
C PHE A 82 5.69 -6.32 8.30
N LEU A 83 6.52 -7.01 7.51
CA LEU A 83 7.96 -7.16 7.80
C LEU A 83 8.68 -5.81 7.89
N GLN A 84 8.32 -4.83 7.07
CA GLN A 84 8.91 -3.49 7.16
C GLN A 84 8.44 -2.73 8.40
N LEU A 85 7.16 -2.85 8.77
CA LEU A 85 6.62 -2.24 9.99
C LEU A 85 7.30 -2.83 11.23
N GLU A 86 7.48 -4.14 11.30
CA GLU A 86 8.17 -4.82 12.41
C GLU A 86 9.63 -4.35 12.55
N ARG A 87 10.30 -4.01 11.43
CA ARG A 87 11.66 -3.47 11.47
C ARG A 87 11.72 -2.02 11.91
N LEU A 88 10.77 -1.20 11.46
CA LEU A 88 10.67 0.22 11.82
C LEU A 88 10.22 0.41 13.27
N PHE A 89 9.39 -0.52 13.76
CA PHE A 89 8.81 -0.53 15.09
C PHE A 89 8.94 -1.95 15.68
N PRO A 90 10.08 -2.31 16.27
CA PRO A 90 10.23 -3.60 16.94
C PRO A 90 9.13 -3.81 17.99
N GLY A 91 8.43 -4.95 17.94
CA GLY A 91 7.28 -5.23 18.79
C GLY A 91 5.93 -4.83 18.18
N PHE A 92 5.90 -4.46 16.89
CA PHE A 92 4.67 -4.02 16.22
C PHE A 92 3.61 -5.12 16.21
N ARG A 93 4.01 -6.36 15.95
CA ARG A 93 3.14 -7.54 16.02
C ARG A 93 2.44 -7.63 17.37
N GLU A 94 3.21 -7.64 18.44
CA GLU A 94 2.73 -7.85 19.80
C GLU A 94 1.79 -6.72 20.22
N GLU A 95 2.13 -5.46 19.92
CA GLU A 95 1.28 -4.33 20.24
C GLU A 95 -0.02 -4.32 19.42
N ALA A 96 0.02 -4.78 18.17
CA ALA A 96 -1.18 -4.91 17.36
C ALA A 96 -2.11 -6.03 17.87
N LEU A 97 -1.56 -7.19 18.24
CA LEU A 97 -2.32 -8.29 18.85
C LEU A 97 -2.93 -7.85 20.19
N ALA A 98 -2.18 -7.10 21.01
CA ALA A 98 -2.68 -6.55 22.27
C ALA A 98 -3.86 -5.58 22.08
N ARG A 99 -4.01 -4.99 20.88
CA ARG A 99 -5.15 -4.14 20.49
C ARG A 99 -6.27 -4.89 19.79
N GLY A 100 -6.19 -6.22 19.73
CA GLY A 100 -7.23 -7.06 19.15
C GLY A 100 -7.08 -7.37 17.66
N ALA A 101 -5.94 -7.04 17.04
CA ALA A 101 -5.62 -7.59 15.73
C ALA A 101 -5.58 -9.14 15.82
N VAL A 102 -5.91 -9.81 14.73
CA VAL A 102 -6.05 -11.26 14.65
C VAL A 102 -4.92 -11.83 13.81
N GLU A 103 -4.19 -12.79 14.35
CA GLU A 103 -3.16 -13.49 13.59
C GLU A 103 -3.78 -14.47 12.59
N ALA A 104 -3.24 -14.49 11.39
CA ALA A 104 -3.66 -15.36 10.30
C ALA A 104 -2.44 -16.13 9.76
N PRO A 105 -2.00 -17.19 10.47
CA PRO A 105 -0.94 -18.09 9.97
C PRO A 105 -1.41 -18.81 8.69
N PRO A 106 -0.52 -19.42 7.90
CA PRO A 106 -0.89 -20.04 6.62
C PRO A 106 -2.13 -20.96 6.64
N PRO A 107 -2.34 -21.83 7.64
CA PRO A 107 -3.55 -22.67 7.72
C PRO A 107 -4.85 -21.88 7.96
N ALA A 108 -4.77 -20.72 8.60
CA ALA A 108 -5.92 -19.86 8.87
C ALA A 108 -6.28 -18.94 7.70
N ARG A 109 -5.67 -19.16 6.52
CA ARG A 109 -5.88 -18.38 5.31
C ARG A 109 -6.41 -19.26 4.19
N ARG A 110 -7.48 -18.82 3.52
CA ARG A 110 -7.95 -19.42 2.27
C ARG A 110 -7.95 -18.42 1.13
N ASN A 111 -7.39 -18.84 0.01
CA ASN A 111 -7.39 -18.05 -1.20
C ASN A 111 -8.02 -18.88 -2.32
N TYR A 112 -9.07 -18.37 -2.92
CA TYR A 112 -9.76 -18.98 -4.04
C TYR A 112 -9.49 -18.19 -5.32
N LEU A 113 -9.31 -18.91 -6.42
CA LEU A 113 -9.28 -18.36 -7.77
C LEU A 113 -10.30 -19.11 -8.62
N ASP A 114 -11.26 -18.39 -9.20
CA ASP A 114 -12.33 -18.97 -10.03
C ASP A 114 -13.06 -20.11 -9.30
N GLY A 115 -13.35 -19.90 -8.00
CA GLY A 115 -14.00 -20.89 -7.12
C GLY A 115 -13.10 -22.05 -6.66
N ARG A 116 -11.85 -22.13 -7.12
CA ARG A 116 -10.91 -23.21 -6.75
C ARG A 116 -10.00 -22.77 -5.61
N LEU A 117 -9.94 -23.57 -4.54
CA LEU A 117 -9.04 -23.33 -3.41
C LEU A 117 -7.58 -23.50 -3.86
N LYS A 118 -6.75 -22.50 -3.58
CA LYS A 118 -5.30 -22.56 -3.81
C LYS A 118 -4.60 -23.37 -2.74
N VAL A 119 -3.43 -23.91 -3.05
CA VAL A 119 -2.62 -24.60 -2.04
C VAL A 119 -2.21 -23.64 -0.91
N VAL A 120 -2.27 -24.15 0.32
CA VAL A 120 -1.64 -23.51 1.46
C VAL A 120 -0.13 -23.73 1.37
N VAL A 121 0.67 -22.68 1.54
CA VAL A 121 2.14 -22.76 1.51
C VAL A 121 2.64 -22.93 2.95
N PRO A 122 3.20 -24.09 3.34
CA PRO A 122 3.68 -24.30 4.71
C PRO A 122 4.87 -23.40 5.04
N GLY A 123 4.89 -22.79 6.22
CA GLY A 123 5.99 -21.89 6.64
C GLY A 123 6.10 -20.61 5.79
N ASP A 124 5.02 -20.20 5.14
CA ASP A 124 4.87 -18.85 4.61
C ASP A 124 4.67 -17.86 5.78
N ALA A 125 4.99 -16.58 5.59
CA ALA A 125 4.88 -15.59 6.65
C ALA A 125 3.42 -15.41 7.09
N ASP A 126 3.19 -15.31 8.41
CA ASP A 126 1.85 -15.05 8.92
C ASP A 126 1.38 -13.66 8.48
N SER A 127 0.08 -13.57 8.24
CA SER A 127 -0.58 -12.29 8.04
C SER A 127 -1.14 -11.79 9.36
N LEU A 128 -1.25 -10.48 9.49
CA LEU A 128 -1.96 -9.84 10.58
C LEU A 128 -3.22 -9.20 10.01
N ALA A 129 -4.38 -9.63 10.50
CA ALA A 129 -5.67 -9.09 10.14
C ALA A 129 -6.12 -8.07 11.19
N GLY A 130 -6.64 -6.94 10.75
CA GLY A 130 -7.13 -5.87 11.61
C GLY A 130 -7.72 -4.76 10.76
N SER A 131 -8.52 -3.91 11.38
CA SER A 131 -9.02 -2.75 10.66
C SER A 131 -7.87 -1.81 10.27
N ARG A 132 -8.04 -1.11 9.15
CA ARG A 132 -7.08 -0.08 8.75
C ARG A 132 -6.91 1.01 9.81
N PRO A 133 -7.97 1.52 10.48
CA PRO A 133 -7.82 2.47 11.59
C PRO A 133 -6.96 1.94 12.73
N LEU A 134 -7.08 0.66 13.11
CA LEU A 134 -6.22 0.06 14.14
C LEU A 134 -4.75 0.15 13.73
N LEU A 135 -4.41 -0.32 12.52
CA LEU A 135 -3.03 -0.32 12.02
C LEU A 135 -2.48 1.12 11.89
N GLU A 136 -3.25 2.04 11.32
CA GLU A 136 -2.84 3.45 11.15
C GLU A 136 -2.66 4.16 12.50
N SER A 137 -3.53 3.88 13.47
CA SER A 137 -3.42 4.45 14.82
C SER A 137 -2.18 3.94 15.55
N LEU A 138 -1.84 2.65 15.39
CA LEU A 138 -0.66 2.06 16.00
C LEU A 138 0.62 2.66 15.42
N ILE A 139 0.72 2.74 14.08
CA ILE A 139 1.86 3.40 13.41
C ILE A 139 2.01 4.84 13.90
N ARG A 140 0.91 5.59 13.92
CA ARG A 140 0.92 6.99 14.37
C ARG A 140 1.36 7.11 15.82
N GLN A 141 0.82 6.30 16.71
CA GLN A 141 1.19 6.34 18.12
C GLN A 141 2.67 6.01 18.33
N GLN A 142 3.22 5.03 17.60
CA GLN A 142 4.65 4.71 17.69
C GLN A 142 5.52 5.90 17.26
N VAL A 143 5.12 6.61 16.20
CA VAL A 143 5.84 7.79 15.70
C VAL A 143 5.72 8.97 16.65
N LEU A 144 4.54 9.24 17.19
CA LEU A 144 4.31 10.38 18.10
C LEU A 144 4.95 10.18 19.48
N ARG A 145 5.36 8.95 19.84
CA ARG A 145 6.16 8.68 21.04
C ARG A 145 7.62 9.10 20.89
N LEU A 146 8.09 9.37 19.66
CA LEU A 146 9.49 9.76 19.41
C LEU A 146 9.71 11.20 19.89
N PRO A 147 10.74 11.46 20.72
CA PRO A 147 10.88 12.73 21.44
C PRO A 147 11.15 13.93 20.53
N ASN A 148 11.71 13.70 19.33
CA ASN A 148 12.00 14.74 18.35
C ASN A 148 10.92 14.91 17.28
N VAL A 149 9.80 14.17 17.36
CA VAL A 149 8.67 14.32 16.44
C VAL A 149 7.60 15.23 17.04
N LYS A 150 7.25 16.28 16.31
CA LYS A 150 6.24 17.28 16.68
C LYS A 150 5.15 17.33 15.61
N THR A 151 3.97 17.81 15.96
CA THR A 151 2.84 17.93 15.04
C THR A 151 2.26 19.34 15.03
N ILE A 152 1.82 19.79 13.86
CA ILE A 152 1.03 21.01 13.70
C ILE A 152 -0.27 20.62 12.98
N THR A 153 -1.40 20.86 13.65
CA THR A 153 -2.72 20.69 13.03
C THR A 153 -3.01 21.92 12.17
N ALA A 154 -2.64 21.86 10.89
CA ALA A 154 -2.77 22.95 9.93
C ALA A 154 -2.93 22.45 8.50
N ARG A 155 -3.53 23.27 7.65
CA ARG A 155 -3.58 23.01 6.21
C ARG A 155 -2.31 23.55 5.57
N ALA A 156 -1.49 22.70 4.97
CA ALA A 156 -0.39 23.17 4.13
C ALA A 156 -0.91 23.88 2.87
N THR A 157 -0.32 25.02 2.53
CA THR A 157 -0.77 25.92 1.46
C THR A 157 0.28 26.17 0.37
N GLY A 158 1.56 25.88 0.63
CA GLY A 158 2.62 26.00 -0.38
C GLY A 158 4.02 25.69 0.15
N LEU A 159 5.02 25.75 -0.73
CA LEU A 159 6.44 25.63 -0.39
C LEU A 159 7.12 26.99 -0.29
N VAL A 160 8.10 27.11 0.60
CA VAL A 160 9.03 28.24 0.68
C VAL A 160 10.31 27.86 -0.07
N PHE A 161 10.80 28.79 -0.89
CA PHE A 161 12.02 28.59 -1.67
C PHE A 161 13.03 29.67 -1.34
N ASP A 162 14.30 29.29 -1.30
CA ASP A 162 15.44 30.19 -1.35
C ASP A 162 16.34 29.76 -2.52
N GLY A 163 16.39 30.60 -3.57
CA GLY A 163 17.04 30.26 -4.83
C GLY A 163 16.55 28.94 -5.42
N ALA A 164 17.44 27.94 -5.46
CA ALA A 164 17.18 26.61 -6.02
C ALA A 164 16.78 25.55 -4.97
N ALA A 165 16.57 25.94 -3.71
CA ALA A 165 16.27 25.03 -2.61
C ALA A 165 14.87 25.29 -2.03
N THR A 166 14.18 24.23 -1.65
CA THR A 166 13.00 24.29 -0.77
C THR A 166 13.47 24.40 0.66
N THR A 167 13.06 25.46 1.37
CA THR A 167 13.54 25.80 2.73
C THR A 167 12.43 25.84 3.77
N GLY A 168 11.23 25.36 3.41
CA GLY A 168 10.10 25.28 4.33
C GLY A 168 8.75 25.12 3.66
N VAL A 169 7.71 25.18 4.50
CA VAL A 169 6.31 24.98 4.11
C VAL A 169 5.46 26.11 4.67
N ARG A 170 4.62 26.70 3.82
CA ARG A 170 3.53 27.59 4.25
C ARG A 170 2.34 26.75 4.70
N TYR A 171 1.72 27.15 5.79
CA TYR A 171 0.52 26.52 6.31
C TYR A 171 -0.49 27.56 6.81
N ASP A 172 -1.73 27.12 7.01
CA ASP A 172 -2.83 27.91 7.52
C ASP A 172 -3.48 27.20 8.73
N VAL A 173 -3.60 27.93 9.84
CA VAL A 173 -4.30 27.50 11.06
C VAL A 173 -5.55 28.37 11.21
N GLY A 174 -6.68 27.91 10.69
CA GLY A 174 -7.96 28.61 10.84
C GLY A 174 -7.95 30.05 10.30
N GLY A 175 -7.25 30.30 9.18
CA GLY A 175 -7.09 31.63 8.58
C GLY A 175 -5.83 32.39 9.00
N ALA A 176 -5.05 31.87 9.96
CA ALA A 176 -3.75 32.42 10.33
C ALA A 176 -2.64 31.74 9.53
N ALA A 177 -1.97 32.50 8.65
CA ALA A 177 -0.85 32.02 7.87
C ALA A 177 0.41 31.86 8.73
N GLY A 178 1.15 30.77 8.53
CA GLY A 178 2.43 30.49 9.16
C GLY A 178 3.43 29.87 8.20
N VAL A 179 4.69 29.81 8.64
CA VAL A 179 5.80 29.20 7.90
C VAL A 179 6.58 28.30 8.85
N GLU A 180 6.78 27.05 8.46
CA GLU A 180 7.71 26.15 9.12
C GLU A 180 8.94 25.96 8.21
N HIS A 181 10.09 26.44 8.66
CA HIS A 181 11.37 26.26 7.94
C HIS A 181 11.86 24.81 8.06
N ALA A 182 12.61 24.34 7.07
CA ALA A 182 13.17 22.98 7.05
C ALA A 182 14.36 22.87 6.10
N ASP A 183 15.28 21.95 6.42
CA ASP A 183 16.36 21.53 5.52
C ASP A 183 15.86 20.50 4.50
N LEU A 184 14.84 19.73 4.88
CA LEU A 184 14.19 18.75 4.03
C LEU A 184 12.66 18.75 4.23
N VAL A 185 11.94 18.92 3.13
CA VAL A 185 10.48 18.80 3.07
C VAL A 185 10.09 17.49 2.40
N VAL A 186 9.20 16.74 3.04
CA VAL A 186 8.61 15.50 2.52
C VAL A 186 7.12 15.69 2.25
N ASP A 187 6.72 15.61 0.98
CA ASP A 187 5.31 15.55 0.61
C ASP A 187 4.74 14.13 0.81
N ALA A 188 3.81 14.01 1.75
CA ALA A 188 3.07 12.80 2.06
C ALA A 188 1.54 13.04 2.07
N MET A 189 1.08 14.05 1.31
CA MET A 189 -0.35 14.45 1.21
C MET A 189 -1.22 13.46 0.42
N GLY A 190 -0.63 12.37 -0.07
CA GLY A 190 -1.33 11.30 -0.77
C GLY A 190 -1.91 11.72 -2.12
N ARG A 191 -3.04 11.11 -2.52
CA ARG A 191 -3.66 11.33 -3.85
C ARG A 191 -4.01 12.80 -4.11
N SER A 192 -4.35 13.55 -3.06
CA SER A 192 -4.70 14.97 -3.07
C SER A 192 -3.49 15.91 -2.98
N SER A 193 -2.26 15.40 -3.09
CA SER A 193 -1.06 16.25 -3.10
C SER A 193 -1.16 17.34 -4.17
N ARG A 194 -0.89 18.57 -3.73
CA ARG A 194 -0.79 19.78 -4.56
C ARG A 194 0.66 20.10 -4.95
N LEU A 195 1.61 19.23 -4.62
CA LEU A 195 3.04 19.49 -4.85
C LEU A 195 3.35 19.82 -6.31
N SER A 196 2.72 19.11 -7.26
CA SER A 196 2.89 19.39 -8.70
C SER A 196 2.42 20.79 -9.10
N GLU A 197 1.35 21.30 -8.47
CA GLU A 197 0.87 22.67 -8.68
C GLU A 197 1.84 23.69 -8.06
N TRP A 198 2.28 23.44 -6.82
CA TRP A 198 3.22 24.33 -6.12
C TRP A 198 4.57 24.45 -6.84
N LEU A 199 5.05 23.37 -7.46
CA LEU A 199 6.27 23.41 -8.29
C LEU A 199 6.06 24.28 -9.53
N GLU A 200 4.97 24.06 -10.27
CA GLU A 200 4.65 24.80 -11.48
C GLU A 200 4.44 26.30 -11.21
N GLU A 201 3.69 26.65 -10.17
CA GLU A 201 3.46 28.03 -9.71
C GLU A 201 4.77 28.75 -9.35
N ALA A 202 5.76 28.02 -8.86
CA ALA A 202 7.09 28.54 -8.52
C ALA A 202 8.09 28.46 -9.70
N GLY A 203 7.65 28.10 -10.91
CA GLY A 203 8.49 28.04 -12.11
C GLY A 203 9.38 26.80 -12.23
N TRP A 204 9.12 25.77 -11.41
CA TRP A 204 9.76 24.45 -11.51
C TRP A 204 9.05 23.52 -12.48
N GLU A 205 9.74 22.46 -12.88
CA GLU A 205 9.18 21.47 -13.79
C GLU A 205 8.11 20.63 -13.08
N ARG A 206 6.93 20.51 -13.70
CA ARG A 206 5.82 19.69 -13.21
C ARG A 206 6.05 18.22 -13.59
N PRO A 207 5.98 17.26 -12.64
CA PRO A 207 6.15 15.85 -12.97
C PRO A 207 5.03 15.36 -13.87
N ALA A 208 5.39 14.65 -14.94
CA ALA A 208 4.43 14.01 -15.82
C ALA A 208 3.57 13.00 -15.03
N MET A 209 2.25 13.07 -15.21
CA MET A 209 1.31 12.16 -14.55
C MET A 209 0.79 11.12 -15.54
N ARG A 210 1.03 9.84 -15.24
CA ARG A 210 0.39 8.71 -15.89
C ARG A 210 -0.86 8.31 -15.12
N ARG A 211 -1.93 8.03 -15.86
CA ARG A 211 -3.22 7.62 -15.32
C ARG A 211 -3.72 6.40 -16.06
N MET A 212 -4.22 5.42 -15.31
CA MET A 212 -4.90 4.25 -15.84
C MET A 212 -6.27 4.16 -15.17
N THR A 213 -7.32 4.26 -15.98
CA THR A 213 -8.70 4.18 -15.49
C THR A 213 -9.03 2.74 -15.14
N VAL A 214 -9.53 2.52 -13.92
CA VAL A 214 -9.87 1.18 -13.41
C VAL A 214 -11.37 1.07 -13.11
N ASN A 215 -12.01 2.16 -12.67
CA ASN A 215 -13.43 2.20 -12.28
C ASN A 215 -13.82 1.07 -11.31
N LEU A 216 -13.03 0.91 -10.25
CA LEU A 216 -13.28 -0.05 -9.19
C LEU A 216 -14.33 0.49 -8.21
N ASN A 217 -15.19 -0.41 -7.76
CA ASN A 217 -16.19 -0.15 -6.73
C ASN A 217 -16.08 -1.23 -5.63
N TYR A 218 -16.11 -0.80 -4.38
CA TYR A 218 -16.24 -1.66 -3.22
C TYR A 218 -17.58 -1.46 -2.54
N ALA A 219 -18.08 -2.53 -1.95
CA ALA A 219 -19.00 -2.50 -0.83
C ALA A 219 -18.34 -3.24 0.33
N THR A 220 -18.29 -2.61 1.50
CA THR A 220 -17.75 -3.19 2.72
C THR A 220 -18.84 -3.20 3.80
N ALA A 221 -18.96 -4.29 4.54
CA ALA A 221 -19.89 -4.43 5.65
C ALA A 221 -19.20 -5.10 6.85
N LEU A 222 -19.67 -4.78 8.04
CA LEU A 222 -19.20 -5.39 9.29
C LEU A 222 -20.22 -6.44 9.74
N PHE A 223 -19.74 -7.50 10.36
CA PHE A 223 -20.59 -8.54 10.96
C PHE A 223 -20.04 -8.91 12.34
N ARG A 224 -20.91 -9.40 13.23
CA ARG A 224 -20.49 -9.92 14.54
C ARG A 224 -19.80 -11.27 14.36
N ARG A 225 -18.59 -11.43 14.90
CA ARG A 225 -17.86 -12.70 15.00
C ARG A 225 -18.02 -13.26 16.40
N ARG A 226 -18.39 -14.54 16.51
CA ARG A 226 -18.61 -15.18 17.83
C ARG A 226 -17.34 -15.84 18.36
N GLU A 227 -16.49 -16.28 17.46
CA GLU A 227 -15.27 -17.01 17.72
C GLU A 227 -14.13 -16.05 18.03
N ALA A 228 -13.50 -16.19 19.19
CA ALA A 228 -12.28 -15.44 19.51
C ALA A 228 -11.14 -15.81 18.53
N HIS A 229 -11.04 -17.10 18.19
CA HIS A 229 -10.01 -17.67 17.31
C HIS A 229 -10.69 -18.52 16.22
N PRO A 230 -11.11 -17.90 15.10
CA PRO A 230 -11.74 -18.61 13.99
C PRO A 230 -10.74 -19.52 13.29
N GLU A 231 -11.25 -20.61 12.72
CA GLU A 231 -10.42 -21.52 11.91
C GLU A 231 -9.81 -20.78 10.72
N HIS A 232 -10.59 -19.92 10.05
CA HIS A 232 -10.14 -19.10 8.93
C HIS A 232 -10.28 -17.62 9.26
N ALA A 233 -9.17 -16.98 9.65
CA ALA A 233 -9.14 -15.56 9.95
C ALA A 233 -9.14 -14.68 8.69
N VAL A 234 -8.68 -15.21 7.55
CA VAL A 234 -8.57 -14.48 6.29
C VAL A 234 -9.04 -15.36 5.13
N VAL A 235 -10.10 -14.96 4.45
CA VAL A 235 -10.57 -15.62 3.24
C VAL A 235 -10.68 -14.61 2.11
N LEU A 236 -10.10 -14.95 0.96
CA LEU A 236 -10.12 -14.17 -0.26
C LEU A 236 -10.59 -15.07 -1.41
N ALA A 237 -11.55 -14.59 -2.20
CA ALA A 237 -12.00 -15.25 -3.41
C ALA A 237 -11.97 -14.23 -4.57
N LEU A 238 -11.14 -14.51 -5.56
CA LEU A 238 -11.00 -13.68 -6.75
C LEU A 238 -11.55 -14.40 -7.98
N ASN A 239 -12.29 -13.66 -8.80
CA ASN A 239 -12.72 -14.10 -10.11
C ASN A 239 -11.79 -13.49 -11.15
N SER A 240 -11.23 -14.35 -12.00
CA SER A 240 -10.48 -13.91 -13.16
C SER A 240 -11.42 -13.27 -14.17
N PRO A 241 -10.91 -12.38 -15.06
CA PRO A 241 -11.68 -11.76 -16.13
C PRO A 241 -12.39 -12.73 -17.09
N ARG A 242 -12.08 -14.04 -17.01
CA ARG A 242 -12.66 -15.09 -17.86
C ARG A 242 -13.98 -15.62 -17.31
N VAL A 243 -14.21 -15.46 -16.02
CA VAL A 243 -15.46 -15.90 -15.38
C VAL A 243 -16.47 -14.78 -15.58
N SER A 244 -17.62 -15.11 -16.18
CA SER A 244 -18.75 -14.18 -16.25
C SER A 244 -19.32 -14.00 -14.84
N SER A 245 -18.88 -12.95 -14.16
CA SER A 245 -19.35 -12.60 -12.81
C SER A 245 -19.56 -11.09 -12.71
N ASP A 246 -20.61 -10.71 -12.00
CA ASP A 246 -20.94 -9.32 -11.68
C ASP A 246 -20.06 -8.76 -10.55
N VAL A 247 -19.16 -9.59 -10.00
CA VAL A 247 -18.20 -9.21 -8.96
C VAL A 247 -16.81 -9.77 -9.30
N ALA A 248 -15.81 -8.92 -9.16
CA ALA A 248 -14.41 -9.28 -9.35
C ALA A 248 -13.86 -10.19 -8.24
N GLY A 249 -14.51 -10.16 -7.07
CA GLY A 249 -14.12 -10.98 -5.94
C GLY A 249 -14.74 -10.50 -4.63
N ALA A 250 -14.52 -11.27 -3.58
CA ALA A 250 -14.84 -10.91 -2.21
C ALA A 250 -13.74 -11.35 -1.26
N ALA A 251 -13.70 -10.73 -0.09
CA ALA A 251 -12.87 -11.16 1.01
C ALA A 251 -13.58 -10.88 2.33
N PHE A 252 -13.24 -11.66 3.36
CA PHE A 252 -13.56 -11.31 4.73
C PHE A 252 -12.37 -11.59 5.64
N PHE A 253 -12.12 -10.67 6.57
CA PHE A 253 -11.08 -10.80 7.59
C PHE A 253 -11.68 -10.71 8.99
N ALA A 254 -11.11 -11.48 9.91
CA ALA A 254 -11.30 -11.30 11.34
C ALA A 254 -10.60 -10.01 11.77
N ILE A 255 -11.33 -9.12 12.42
CA ILE A 255 -10.78 -7.87 12.94
C ILE A 255 -11.06 -7.75 14.45
N GLU A 256 -10.56 -6.68 15.05
CA GLU A 256 -10.73 -6.37 16.46
C GLU A 256 -12.20 -6.19 16.87
N ASP A 257 -12.45 -6.29 18.18
CA ASP A 257 -13.78 -6.20 18.82
C ASP A 257 -14.77 -7.31 18.44
N GLY A 258 -14.28 -8.50 18.10
CA GLY A 258 -15.13 -9.64 17.77
C GLY A 258 -15.98 -9.38 16.52
N ARG A 259 -15.35 -8.84 15.46
CA ARG A 259 -16.04 -8.53 14.19
C ARG A 259 -15.40 -9.24 13.02
N TRP A 260 -16.22 -9.52 12.02
CA TRP A 260 -15.81 -9.76 10.65
C TRP A 260 -15.94 -8.47 9.86
N MET A 261 -14.99 -8.20 8.98
CA MET A 261 -15.14 -7.18 7.94
C MET A 261 -15.13 -7.89 6.60
N ALA A 262 -16.22 -7.78 5.84
CA ALA A 262 -16.35 -8.36 4.52
C ALA A 262 -16.42 -7.28 3.45
N MET A 263 -15.80 -7.52 2.31
CA MET A 263 -15.77 -6.63 1.17
C MET A 263 -16.01 -7.39 -0.12
N MET A 264 -16.81 -6.79 -1.01
CA MET A 264 -16.98 -7.21 -2.39
C MET A 264 -16.43 -6.14 -3.33
N ALA A 265 -15.74 -6.60 -4.37
CA ALA A 265 -15.18 -5.76 -5.42
C ALA A 265 -15.91 -5.98 -6.73
N GLY A 266 -16.12 -4.90 -7.48
CA GLY A 266 -16.64 -4.93 -8.84
C GLY A 266 -16.05 -3.81 -9.69
N TYR A 267 -16.08 -3.98 -11.01
CA TYR A 267 -15.49 -3.04 -11.96
C TYR A 267 -16.52 -2.47 -12.92
N GLY A 268 -16.30 -1.24 -13.40
CA GLY A 268 -17.18 -0.60 -14.38
C GLY A 268 -18.60 -0.45 -13.85
N ASP A 269 -19.56 -0.98 -14.61
CA ASP A 269 -21.00 -0.95 -14.28
C ASP A 269 -21.42 -2.06 -13.31
N ASN A 270 -20.57 -3.07 -13.12
CA ASN A 270 -20.78 -4.17 -12.20
C ASN A 270 -20.45 -3.72 -10.77
N ARG A 271 -21.41 -3.01 -10.16
CA ARG A 271 -21.31 -2.46 -8.80
C ARG A 271 -21.95 -3.40 -7.78
N PRO A 272 -21.24 -3.79 -6.71
CA PRO A 272 -21.90 -4.41 -5.56
C PRO A 272 -23.02 -3.51 -5.04
N GLY A 273 -24.16 -4.11 -4.66
CA GLY A 273 -25.30 -3.38 -4.13
C GLY A 273 -25.02 -2.67 -2.80
N ARG A 274 -25.93 -1.80 -2.39
CA ARG A 274 -25.85 -1.01 -1.14
C ARG A 274 -26.74 -1.55 -0.02
N THR A 275 -27.54 -2.57 -0.29
CA THR A 275 -28.49 -3.12 0.69
C THR A 275 -27.89 -4.33 1.39
N ALA A 276 -28.27 -4.51 2.66
CA ALA A 276 -27.90 -5.67 3.47
C ALA A 276 -28.27 -6.99 2.78
N GLU A 277 -29.49 -7.06 2.25
CA GLU A 277 -30.06 -8.25 1.63
C GLU A 277 -29.27 -8.67 0.40
N ASP A 278 -28.93 -7.73 -0.49
CA ASP A 278 -28.11 -8.02 -1.68
C ASP A 278 -26.71 -8.47 -1.28
N PHE A 279 -26.12 -7.83 -0.26
CA PHE A 279 -24.78 -8.17 0.23
C PHE A 279 -24.73 -9.61 0.74
N VAL A 280 -25.62 -9.97 1.66
CA VAL A 280 -25.70 -11.31 2.27
C VAL A 280 -26.04 -12.37 1.24
N ARG A 281 -27.01 -12.10 0.35
CA ARG A 281 -27.38 -13.03 -0.73
C ARG A 281 -26.20 -13.35 -1.62
N ARG A 282 -25.44 -12.35 -2.08
CA ARG A 282 -24.27 -12.54 -2.93
C ARG A 282 -23.16 -13.33 -2.23
N LEU A 283 -22.91 -13.07 -0.94
CA LEU A 283 -21.95 -13.86 -0.16
C LEU A 283 -22.28 -15.37 -0.17
N ARG A 284 -23.57 -15.73 -0.11
CA ARG A 284 -24.01 -17.13 -0.12
C ARG A 284 -24.02 -17.75 -1.51
N GLU A 285 -24.50 -17.02 -2.50
CA GLU A 285 -24.79 -17.57 -3.84
C GLU A 285 -23.57 -17.54 -4.78
N GLN A 286 -22.65 -16.59 -4.60
CA GLN A 286 -21.60 -16.31 -5.59
C GLN A 286 -20.18 -16.67 -5.12
N PHE A 287 -20.00 -17.02 -3.84
CA PHE A 287 -18.68 -17.25 -3.24
C PHE A 287 -18.59 -18.62 -2.56
N PRO A 288 -17.36 -19.13 -2.30
CA PRO A 288 -17.15 -20.42 -1.66
C PRO A 288 -17.86 -20.57 -0.31
N PRO A 289 -18.14 -21.81 0.16
CA PRO A 289 -18.90 -22.06 1.38
C PRO A 289 -18.38 -21.36 2.64
N ASP A 290 -17.08 -21.05 2.72
CA ASP A 290 -16.49 -20.30 3.83
C ASP A 290 -17.15 -18.92 4.06
N PHE A 291 -17.73 -18.30 3.02
CA PHE A 291 -18.45 -17.03 3.14
C PHE A 291 -19.82 -17.17 3.82
N ALA A 292 -20.36 -18.39 3.97
CA ALA A 292 -21.62 -18.64 4.67
C ALA A 292 -21.51 -18.23 6.15
N GLU A 293 -20.36 -18.45 6.79
CA GLU A 293 -20.11 -18.07 8.19
C GLU A 293 -20.37 -16.57 8.43
N VAL A 294 -19.86 -15.72 7.54
CA VAL A 294 -20.09 -14.28 7.62
C VAL A 294 -21.52 -13.93 7.23
N ALA A 295 -22.07 -14.60 6.22
CA ALA A 295 -23.44 -14.37 5.76
C ALA A 295 -24.53 -14.78 6.78
N ASP A 296 -24.22 -15.74 7.65
CA ASP A 296 -25.06 -16.19 8.78
C ASP A 296 -24.91 -15.31 10.03
N SER A 297 -23.90 -14.44 10.05
CA SER A 297 -23.63 -13.55 11.16
C SER A 297 -24.50 -12.29 11.13
N GLU A 298 -24.71 -11.67 12.30
CA GLU A 298 -25.44 -10.40 12.39
C GLU A 298 -24.62 -9.27 11.75
N MET A 299 -25.17 -8.61 10.73
CA MET A 299 -24.55 -7.45 10.12
C MET A 299 -24.62 -6.23 11.06
N LEU A 300 -23.52 -5.49 11.16
CA LEU A 300 -23.35 -4.35 12.04
C LEU A 300 -23.29 -3.06 11.22
N GLY A 301 -24.36 -2.25 11.30
CA GLY A 301 -24.46 -0.97 10.59
C GLY A 301 -24.71 -1.12 9.08
N ASP A 302 -24.48 -0.04 8.33
CA ASP A 302 -24.78 0.01 6.89
C ASP A 302 -23.60 -0.41 6.01
N VAL A 303 -23.92 -0.91 4.81
CA VAL A 303 -22.94 -1.20 3.76
C VAL A 303 -22.28 0.10 3.28
N GLN A 304 -20.96 0.16 3.42
CA GLN A 304 -20.13 1.31 3.03
C GLN A 304 -19.56 1.11 1.63
N THR A 305 -19.95 1.97 0.68
CA THR A 305 -19.42 1.92 -0.68
C THR A 305 -18.24 2.86 -0.88
N TYR A 306 -17.23 2.39 -1.62
CA TYR A 306 -16.09 3.20 -2.02
C TYR A 306 -15.84 3.07 -3.52
N ARG A 307 -15.53 4.19 -4.18
CA ARG A 307 -15.20 4.21 -5.60
C ARG A 307 -13.76 4.65 -5.81
N HIS A 308 -13.02 3.88 -6.59
CA HIS A 308 -11.68 4.19 -7.03
C HIS A 308 -11.65 4.33 -8.56
N ALA A 309 -11.56 5.57 -9.04
CA ALA A 309 -11.64 5.85 -10.46
C ALA A 309 -10.40 5.39 -11.24
N ASP A 310 -9.22 5.66 -10.71
CA ASP A 310 -7.97 5.53 -11.47
C ASP A 310 -6.74 5.26 -10.59
N SER A 311 -5.79 4.52 -11.16
CA SER A 311 -4.41 4.45 -10.69
C SER A 311 -3.62 5.63 -11.26
N ARG A 312 -2.81 6.29 -10.43
CA ARG A 312 -2.00 7.48 -10.80
C ARG A 312 -0.54 7.27 -10.46
N ARG A 313 0.34 7.76 -11.31
CA ARG A 313 1.78 7.82 -11.04
C ARG A 313 2.33 9.15 -11.54
N ARG A 314 3.08 9.84 -10.69
CA ARG A 314 3.81 11.07 -10.99
C ARG A 314 5.30 10.73 -11.11
N ASP A 315 5.90 11.03 -12.25
CA ASP A 315 7.26 10.62 -12.58
C ASP A 315 8.30 11.66 -12.12
N PHE A 316 8.44 11.85 -10.80
CA PHE A 316 9.43 12.79 -10.22
C PHE A 316 10.88 12.51 -10.64
N GLN A 317 11.22 11.24 -10.83
CA GLN A 317 12.55 10.82 -11.28
C GLN A 317 12.90 11.30 -12.70
N ALA A 318 11.91 11.67 -13.51
CA ALA A 318 12.11 12.16 -14.87
C ALA A 318 12.39 13.67 -14.92
N LEU A 319 12.24 14.38 -13.79
CA LEU A 319 12.44 15.82 -13.73
C LEU A 319 13.90 16.19 -13.96
N THR A 320 14.11 17.10 -14.90
CA THR A 320 15.41 17.69 -15.19
C THR A 320 15.70 18.85 -14.24
N ARG A 321 14.67 19.65 -13.91
CA ARG A 321 14.74 20.77 -12.97
C ARG A 321 13.88 20.51 -11.73
N LEU A 322 14.53 20.21 -10.61
CA LEU A 322 13.90 19.99 -9.32
C LEU A 322 14.62 20.84 -8.26
N PRO A 323 13.91 21.47 -7.31
CA PRO A 323 14.55 22.13 -6.19
C PRO A 323 15.28 21.13 -5.26
N ALA A 324 16.30 21.61 -4.56
CA ALA A 324 16.91 20.89 -3.44
C ALA A 324 15.98 20.86 -2.21
N GLY A 325 16.28 20.03 -1.20
CA GLY A 325 15.51 19.98 0.04
C GLY A 325 14.05 19.47 -0.10
N LEU A 326 13.72 18.72 -1.17
CA LEU A 326 12.35 18.26 -1.42
C LEU A 326 12.29 16.80 -1.90
N VAL A 327 11.45 15.99 -1.26
CA VAL A 327 11.07 14.64 -1.70
C VAL A 327 9.56 14.41 -1.57
N SER A 328 9.03 13.40 -2.26
CA SER A 328 7.61 13.01 -2.18
C SER A 328 7.49 11.50 -1.95
N VAL A 329 6.49 11.06 -1.18
CA VAL A 329 6.30 9.66 -0.77
C VAL A 329 4.83 9.20 -0.83
N GLY A 330 4.63 7.88 -0.73
CA GLY A 330 3.31 7.25 -0.77
C GLY A 330 2.48 7.57 -2.02
N ASP A 331 1.17 7.72 -1.81
CA ASP A 331 0.17 8.01 -2.83
C ASP A 331 0.35 9.38 -3.53
N ALA A 332 1.20 10.25 -3.00
CA ALA A 332 1.59 11.48 -3.67
C ALA A 332 2.46 11.19 -4.90
N VAL A 333 3.25 10.12 -4.88
CA VAL A 333 4.06 9.66 -6.01
C VAL A 333 3.28 8.69 -6.88
N ALA A 334 2.75 7.62 -6.28
CA ALA A 334 2.01 6.60 -7.02
C ALA A 334 0.92 5.98 -6.16
N SER A 335 -0.29 5.97 -6.69
CA SER A 335 -1.48 5.36 -6.07
C SER A 335 -2.03 4.32 -7.04
N PHE A 336 -2.16 3.09 -6.54
CA PHE A 336 -2.48 1.90 -7.33
C PHE A 336 -3.91 1.42 -7.04
N ASN A 337 -4.34 0.40 -7.78
CA ASN A 337 -5.60 -0.28 -7.51
C ASN A 337 -5.54 -0.90 -6.10
N PRO A 338 -6.43 -0.49 -5.17
CA PRO A 338 -6.38 -0.95 -3.78
C PRO A 338 -6.70 -2.44 -3.61
N VAL A 339 -7.26 -3.12 -4.63
CA VAL A 339 -7.59 -4.56 -4.58
C VAL A 339 -6.38 -5.40 -4.24
N TYR A 340 -5.19 -4.95 -4.65
CA TYR A 340 -3.96 -5.71 -4.47
C TYR A 340 -3.26 -5.47 -3.12
N GLY A 341 -3.77 -4.57 -2.26
CA GLY A 341 -3.21 -4.34 -0.91
C GLY A 341 -1.82 -3.70 -0.87
N GLN A 342 -1.31 -3.18 -1.98
CA GLN A 342 0.10 -2.77 -2.11
C GLN A 342 0.47 -1.43 -1.46
N GLY A 343 -0.52 -0.60 -1.10
CA GLY A 343 -0.28 0.80 -0.68
C GLY A 343 0.63 0.95 0.53
N ILE A 344 0.35 0.24 1.63
CA ILE A 344 1.18 0.32 2.86
C ILE A 344 2.58 -0.23 2.60
N THR A 345 2.69 -1.35 1.89
CA THR A 345 3.99 -1.96 1.56
C THR A 345 4.84 -1.03 0.69
N ALA A 346 4.24 -0.38 -0.31
CA ALA A 346 4.94 0.62 -1.13
C ALA A 346 5.37 1.84 -0.30
N ALA A 347 4.52 2.33 0.61
CA ALA A 347 4.87 3.42 1.51
C ALA A 347 6.03 3.05 2.45
N ALA A 348 6.04 1.84 3.00
CA ALA A 348 7.14 1.34 3.83
C ALA A 348 8.45 1.19 3.05
N LEU A 349 8.38 0.74 1.79
CA LEU A 349 9.54 0.70 0.90
C LEU A 349 10.01 2.10 0.48
N HIS A 350 9.13 3.11 0.40
CA HIS A 350 9.55 4.50 0.22
C HIS A 350 10.31 5.02 1.46
N ALA A 351 9.91 4.61 2.67
CA ALA A 351 10.68 4.90 3.88
C ALA A 351 12.05 4.21 3.86
N ALA A 352 12.14 2.98 3.36
CA ALA A 352 13.42 2.30 3.13
C ALA A 352 14.31 3.04 2.11
N CYS A 353 13.73 3.60 1.03
CA CYS A 353 14.46 4.48 0.10
C CYS A 353 14.99 5.73 0.81
N LEU A 354 14.15 6.36 1.65
CA LEU A 354 14.54 7.56 2.40
C LEU A 354 15.69 7.27 3.37
N SER A 355 15.62 6.18 4.12
CA SER A 355 16.71 5.78 5.03
C SER A 355 17.99 5.45 4.26
N SER A 356 17.88 4.77 3.11
CA SER A 356 19.04 4.44 2.28
C SER A 356 19.70 5.70 1.70
N TYR A 357 18.91 6.70 1.31
CA TYR A 357 19.39 7.97 0.79
C TYR A 357 20.04 8.84 1.88
N LEU A 358 19.47 8.89 3.08
CA LEU A 358 19.97 9.75 4.16
C LEU A 358 21.17 9.16 4.91
N ARG A 359 21.33 7.83 4.91
CA ARG A 359 22.41 7.15 5.65
C ARG A 359 23.83 7.62 5.32
N PRO A 360 24.21 7.89 4.06
CA PRO A 360 25.53 8.42 3.74
C PRO A 360 25.74 9.89 4.15
N GLY A 361 24.71 10.61 4.61
CA GLY A 361 24.77 12.05 4.85
C GLY A 361 24.85 12.85 3.55
N PRO A 362 23.81 12.81 2.70
CA PRO A 362 23.83 13.52 1.42
C PRO A 362 23.82 15.05 1.63
N ASP A 363 24.37 15.78 0.67
CA ASP A 363 24.20 17.23 0.60
C ASP A 363 22.74 17.56 0.26
N LEU A 364 22.02 18.19 1.20
CA LEU A 364 20.62 18.58 1.03
C LEU A 364 20.45 19.85 0.17
N GLY A 365 21.55 20.56 -0.12
CA GLY A 365 21.62 21.70 -1.04
C GLY A 365 21.54 21.32 -2.52
N ILE A 366 21.57 20.02 -2.84
CA ILE A 366 21.35 19.51 -4.20
C ILE A 366 20.05 18.70 -4.31
N PRO A 367 19.46 18.60 -5.51
CA PRO A 367 18.24 17.82 -5.72
C PRO A 367 18.44 16.33 -5.36
N ALA A 368 17.47 15.73 -4.67
CA ALA A 368 17.52 14.36 -4.15
C ALA A 368 17.39 13.26 -5.25
N ARG A 369 18.19 13.34 -6.31
CA ARG A 369 18.14 12.45 -7.48
C ARG A 369 18.34 10.98 -7.12
N GLU A 370 19.22 10.70 -6.15
CA GLU A 370 19.46 9.34 -5.67
C GLU A 370 18.22 8.74 -5.00
N PHE A 371 17.53 9.51 -4.14
CA PHE A 371 16.26 9.09 -3.56
C PHE A 371 15.24 8.74 -4.64
N PHE A 372 15.06 9.61 -5.66
CA PHE A 372 14.11 9.33 -6.74
C PHE A 372 14.54 8.13 -7.61
N ALA A 373 15.85 7.87 -7.76
CA ALA A 373 16.35 6.68 -8.44
C ALA A 373 16.02 5.39 -7.67
N LEU A 374 16.17 5.39 -6.35
CA LEU A 374 15.76 4.27 -5.47
C LEU A 374 14.24 4.08 -5.50
N GLN A 375 13.49 5.17 -5.31
CA GLN A 375 12.02 5.17 -5.33
C GLN A 375 11.48 4.67 -6.68
N LYS A 376 12.11 5.04 -7.80
CA LYS A 376 11.74 4.54 -9.13
C LYS A 376 11.67 3.01 -9.16
N VAL A 377 12.62 2.32 -8.55
CA VAL A 377 12.65 0.85 -8.53
C VAL A 377 11.42 0.28 -7.82
N VAL A 378 11.07 0.84 -6.65
CA VAL A 378 9.89 0.41 -5.87
C VAL A 378 8.60 0.70 -6.63
N VAL A 379 8.47 1.93 -7.16
CA VAL A 379 7.28 2.38 -7.90
C VAL A 379 7.13 1.59 -9.20
N ASP A 380 8.21 1.26 -9.91
CA ASP A 380 8.16 0.42 -11.10
C ASP A 380 7.64 -0.98 -10.79
N VAL A 381 8.09 -1.60 -9.69
CA VAL A 381 7.59 -2.91 -9.23
C VAL A 381 6.10 -2.85 -8.93
N ALA A 382 5.68 -1.96 -8.03
CA ALA A 382 4.26 -1.83 -7.63
C ALA A 382 3.36 -1.49 -8.83
N TRP A 383 3.78 -0.52 -9.65
CA TRP A 383 3.03 -0.11 -10.84
C TRP A 383 2.90 -1.26 -11.83
N SER A 384 4.00 -1.97 -12.15
CA SER A 384 3.96 -3.08 -13.11
C SER A 384 3.04 -4.22 -12.66
N MET A 385 3.00 -4.52 -11.36
CA MET A 385 2.13 -5.56 -10.82
C MET A 385 0.66 -5.16 -10.89
N SER A 386 0.31 -3.94 -10.45
CA SER A 386 -1.07 -3.43 -10.53
C SER A 386 -1.52 -3.34 -11.99
N THR A 387 -0.73 -2.72 -12.87
CA THR A 387 -1.15 -2.52 -14.26
C THR A 387 -1.21 -3.80 -15.08
N SER A 388 -0.35 -4.79 -14.81
CA SER A 388 -0.44 -6.08 -15.51
C SER A 388 -1.72 -6.83 -15.17
N ALA A 389 -2.17 -6.74 -13.91
CA ALA A 389 -3.44 -7.33 -13.49
C ALA A 389 -4.65 -6.51 -14.01
N ASP A 390 -4.55 -5.18 -13.99
CA ASP A 390 -5.63 -4.31 -14.49
C ASP A 390 -5.79 -4.41 -16.02
N LEU A 391 -4.70 -4.58 -16.80
CA LEU A 391 -4.76 -4.83 -18.26
C LEU A 391 -5.42 -6.16 -18.63
N ALA A 392 -5.58 -7.08 -17.68
CA ALA A 392 -6.33 -8.31 -17.92
C ALA A 392 -7.85 -8.07 -17.87
N LEU A 393 -8.30 -6.93 -17.32
CA LEU A 393 -9.71 -6.60 -17.19
C LEU A 393 -10.31 -6.23 -18.55
N PRO A 394 -11.55 -6.67 -18.87
CA PRO A 394 -12.11 -6.49 -20.23
C PRO A 394 -12.38 -5.03 -20.60
N HIS A 395 -12.59 -4.16 -19.62
CA HIS A 395 -12.93 -2.74 -19.79
C HIS A 395 -11.72 -1.79 -19.75
N VAL A 396 -10.48 -2.33 -19.73
CA VAL A 396 -9.26 -1.52 -19.73
C VAL A 396 -8.64 -1.54 -21.13
N ASP A 397 -8.64 -0.39 -21.81
CA ASP A 397 -8.28 -0.29 -23.24
C ASP A 397 -6.76 -0.12 -23.50
N GLY A 398 -5.91 -0.25 -22.49
CA GLY A 398 -4.45 -0.15 -22.63
C GLY A 398 -3.85 1.19 -22.17
N PRO A 399 -2.64 1.57 -22.66
CA PRO A 399 -1.89 0.93 -23.75
C PRO A 399 -1.29 -0.43 -23.36
N TYR A 400 -1.33 -1.38 -24.29
CA TYR A 400 -0.73 -2.71 -24.11
C TYR A 400 0.75 -2.70 -24.48
N PRO A 401 1.65 -3.18 -23.61
CA PRO A 401 3.08 -3.24 -23.92
C PRO A 401 3.36 -4.29 -25.02
N ARG A 402 4.47 -4.10 -25.76
CA ARG A 402 4.94 -5.10 -26.72
C ARG A 402 5.16 -6.45 -26.02
N GLY A 403 4.68 -7.53 -26.63
CA GLY A 403 4.76 -8.87 -26.02
C GLY A 403 3.73 -9.13 -24.90
N TYR A 404 2.72 -8.26 -24.73
CA TYR A 404 1.66 -8.43 -23.74
C TYR A 404 1.01 -9.81 -23.77
N ARG A 405 0.66 -10.34 -24.96
CA ARG A 405 0.00 -11.65 -25.07
C ARG A 405 0.83 -12.78 -24.46
N LEU A 406 2.14 -12.79 -24.72
CA LEU A 406 3.05 -13.80 -24.18
C LEU A 406 3.23 -13.64 -22.67
N SER A 407 3.50 -12.42 -22.20
CA SER A 407 3.69 -12.14 -20.77
C SER A 407 2.42 -12.41 -19.95
N SER A 408 1.25 -12.06 -20.48
CA SER A 408 -0.06 -12.36 -19.89
C SER A 408 -0.30 -13.87 -19.85
N TRP A 409 -0.01 -14.60 -20.94
CA TRP A 409 -0.11 -16.06 -20.96
C TRP A 409 0.82 -16.73 -19.93
N VAL A 410 2.09 -16.30 -19.84
CA VAL A 410 3.04 -16.82 -18.83
C VAL A 410 2.53 -16.54 -17.41
N SER A 411 2.07 -15.31 -17.16
CA SER A 411 1.54 -14.93 -15.84
C SER A 411 0.34 -15.79 -15.45
N GLN A 412 -0.55 -16.09 -16.39
CA GLN A 412 -1.68 -17.00 -16.17
C GLN A 412 -1.23 -18.42 -15.88
N GLN A 413 -0.19 -18.95 -16.55
CA GLN A 413 0.33 -20.28 -16.22
C GLN A 413 0.83 -20.35 -14.78
N ILE A 414 1.54 -19.31 -14.32
CA ILE A 414 2.03 -19.22 -12.95
C ILE A 414 0.87 -19.12 -11.96
N VAL A 415 -0.09 -18.22 -12.21
CA VAL A 415 -1.27 -18.02 -11.37
C VAL A 415 -2.10 -19.31 -11.26
N THR A 416 -2.38 -20.00 -12.38
CA THR A 416 -3.11 -21.29 -12.35
C THR A 416 -2.34 -22.36 -11.57
N ALA A 417 -1.02 -22.43 -11.72
CA ALA A 417 -0.19 -23.43 -11.02
C ALA A 417 -0.19 -23.21 -9.50
N THR A 418 -0.45 -21.99 -9.02
CA THR A 418 -0.62 -21.74 -7.58
C THR A 418 -1.83 -22.45 -6.96
N ILE A 419 -2.72 -23.02 -7.78
CA ILE A 419 -3.83 -23.83 -7.28
C ILE A 419 -3.37 -25.21 -6.81
N THR A 420 -2.29 -25.76 -7.39
CA THR A 420 -1.90 -27.16 -7.18
C THR A 420 -0.43 -27.35 -6.77
N ASP A 421 0.44 -26.36 -6.97
CA ASP A 421 1.88 -26.48 -6.71
C ASP A 421 2.39 -25.49 -5.65
N VAL A 422 2.83 -26.03 -4.52
CA VAL A 422 3.30 -25.26 -3.36
C VAL A 422 4.56 -24.43 -3.68
N ALA A 423 5.46 -24.96 -4.51
CA ALA A 423 6.71 -24.26 -4.85
C ALA A 423 6.43 -22.99 -5.68
N THR A 424 5.55 -23.10 -6.68
CA THR A 424 5.10 -21.98 -7.51
C THR A 424 4.28 -20.99 -6.69
N ALA A 425 3.37 -21.48 -5.84
CA ALA A 425 2.58 -20.65 -4.93
C ALA A 425 3.47 -19.82 -3.99
N ARG A 426 4.53 -20.42 -3.41
CA ARG A 426 5.49 -19.69 -2.56
C ARG A 426 6.14 -18.53 -3.30
N ARG A 427 6.71 -18.78 -4.49
CA ARG A 427 7.35 -17.71 -5.30
C ARG A 427 6.37 -16.63 -5.70
N PHE A 428 5.15 -17.01 -6.04
CA PHE A 428 4.09 -16.07 -6.36
C PHE A 428 3.75 -15.20 -5.15
N ASN A 429 3.59 -15.79 -3.96
CA ASN A 429 3.30 -15.07 -2.71
C ASN A 429 4.44 -14.11 -2.33
N GLU A 430 5.71 -14.51 -2.48
CA GLU A 430 6.88 -13.65 -2.24
C GLU A 430 6.84 -12.38 -3.10
N VAL A 431 6.46 -12.50 -4.38
CA VAL A 431 6.34 -11.35 -5.29
C VAL A 431 5.09 -10.52 -5.03
N VAL A 432 3.92 -11.15 -4.85
CA VAL A 432 2.67 -10.42 -4.54
C VAL A 432 2.80 -9.63 -3.25
N SER A 433 3.50 -10.19 -2.26
CA SER A 433 3.83 -9.52 -1.00
C SER A 433 4.93 -8.47 -1.13
N MET A 434 5.48 -8.22 -2.32
CA MET A 434 6.58 -7.30 -2.61
C MET A 434 7.88 -7.57 -1.84
N GLN A 435 8.12 -8.82 -1.43
CA GLN A 435 9.38 -9.26 -0.81
C GLN A 435 10.46 -9.54 -1.86
N GLU A 436 10.04 -10.01 -3.04
CA GLU A 436 10.90 -10.33 -4.16
C GLU A 436 10.53 -9.53 -5.41
N HIS A 437 11.52 -9.26 -6.26
CA HIS A 437 11.30 -8.51 -7.50
C HIS A 437 10.51 -9.38 -8.52
N PRO A 438 9.52 -8.86 -9.26
CA PRO A 438 8.67 -9.65 -10.19
C PRO A 438 9.41 -10.47 -11.25
N ARG A 439 10.63 -10.05 -11.60
CA ARG A 439 11.53 -10.79 -12.50
C ARG A 439 11.90 -12.19 -11.97
N SER A 440 11.80 -12.46 -10.68
CA SER A 440 12.06 -13.80 -10.13
C SER A 440 11.06 -14.84 -10.68
N LEU A 441 9.81 -14.43 -10.94
CA LEU A 441 8.77 -15.25 -11.56
C LEU A 441 9.02 -15.51 -13.05
N ALA A 442 9.74 -14.60 -13.72
CA ALA A 442 10.07 -14.73 -15.14
C ALA A 442 11.25 -15.70 -15.39
N SER A 443 11.80 -16.33 -14.35
CA SER A 443 12.91 -17.28 -14.52
C SER A 443 12.42 -18.57 -15.23
N PRO A 444 13.23 -19.15 -16.14
CA PRO A 444 12.84 -20.38 -16.85
C PRO A 444 12.45 -21.52 -15.92
N ARG A 445 13.10 -21.63 -14.77
CA ARG A 445 12.81 -22.65 -13.75
C ARG A 445 11.39 -22.52 -13.18
N VAL A 446 10.95 -21.29 -12.87
CA VAL A 446 9.59 -21.05 -12.34
C VAL A 446 8.55 -21.31 -13.42
N ILE A 447 8.79 -20.83 -14.65
CA ILE A 447 7.86 -21.02 -15.78
C ILE A 447 7.70 -22.51 -16.11
N LEU A 448 8.79 -23.25 -16.23
CA LEU A 448 8.76 -24.70 -16.49
C LEU A 448 8.11 -25.47 -15.34
N GLY A 449 8.33 -25.03 -14.09
CA GLY A 449 7.66 -25.57 -12.90
C GLY A 449 6.13 -25.41 -13.00
N ALA A 450 5.68 -24.19 -13.27
CA ALA A 450 4.26 -23.88 -13.43
C ALA A 450 3.60 -24.68 -14.57
N LEU A 451 4.27 -24.79 -15.72
CA LEU A 451 3.78 -25.58 -16.85
C LEU A 451 3.65 -27.06 -16.51
N ARG A 452 4.64 -27.64 -15.83
CA ARG A 452 4.60 -29.04 -15.38
C ARG A 452 3.50 -29.28 -14.35
N ALA A 453 3.31 -28.36 -13.42
CA ALA A 453 2.23 -28.42 -12.44
C ALA A 453 0.85 -28.40 -13.12
N ASN A 454 0.64 -27.47 -14.05
CA ASN A 454 -0.60 -27.38 -14.81
C ASN A 454 -0.84 -28.61 -15.68
N TRP A 455 0.21 -29.19 -16.26
CA TRP A 455 0.09 -30.42 -17.06
C TRP A 455 -0.29 -31.64 -16.21
N ARG A 456 0.27 -31.78 -15.00
CA ARG A 456 -0.07 -32.88 -14.07
C ARG A 456 -1.46 -32.75 -13.45
N ALA A 457 -2.01 -31.54 -13.42
CA ALA A 457 -3.32 -31.25 -12.85
C ALA A 457 -4.47 -31.35 -13.87
N ARG A 458 -4.15 -31.54 -15.15
CA ARG A 458 -5.09 -31.95 -16.20
C ARG A 458 -5.19 -33.47 -16.21
#